data_AF-A0ABD2KVH7-F1
#
_entry.id   AF-A0ABD2KVH7-F1
#
_cell.length_a   1.000
_cell.length_b   1.000
_cell.length_c   1.000
_cell.angle_alpha   90.00
_cell.angle_beta   90.00
_cell.angle_gamma   90.00
#
_symmetry.space_group_name_H-M   'P 1'
#
loop_
_entity.id
_entity.type
_entity.pdbx_description
1 polymer ?
#
loop_
_entity_poly.entity_id
_entity_poly.type
_entity_poly.pdbx_seq_one_letter_code
_entity_poly.pdbx_strand_id
1 'polypeptide(L)'
;MSLSRFQIPAKRPNADEEELENPKSLNDVLRYAGAGTFYITATIADLHYQVYDSCPLRVRNIPCRRKLPTNLTCDSCGQTAEKPVKNIYLKVVLQDRDDSTCTQRATIFSAVAEAFHGLKAIEVHEMDEQKLYGHFEAKLGKTVNAKVTIKVNGFV
;
A
#
# COMPACT_ATOMS: atom_id res chain seq x y z
N MET A 1 15.59 -9.11 3.89
CA MET A 1 14.13 -9.39 3.94
C MET A 1 13.40 -8.24 3.28
N SER A 2 12.40 -8.49 2.43
CA SER A 2 11.63 -7.43 1.74
C SER A 2 10.17 -7.52 2.18
N LEU A 3 9.58 -6.42 2.67
CA LEU A 3 8.16 -6.42 3.02
C LEU A 3 7.30 -6.39 1.77
N SER A 4 6.59 -7.48 1.51
CA SER A 4 5.87 -7.67 0.26
C SER A 4 4.44 -7.12 0.26
N ARG A 5 3.85 -6.68 1.39
CA ARG A 5 2.51 -6.05 1.40
C ARG A 5 2.17 -5.31 2.70
N PHE A 6 1.91 -4.01 2.59
CA PHE A 6 1.37 -3.17 3.67
C PHE A 6 -0.13 -3.05 3.50
N GLN A 7 -0.90 -3.30 4.56
CA GLN A 7 -2.34 -3.04 4.59
C GLN A 7 -2.64 -2.09 5.74
N ILE A 8 -3.10 -0.88 5.45
CA ILE A 8 -3.71 -0.06 6.49
C ILE A 8 -5.06 -0.70 6.76
N PRO A 9 -5.33 -1.18 7.99
CA PRO A 9 -6.60 -1.79 8.30
C PRO A 9 -7.67 -0.70 8.13
N ALA A 10 -8.58 -0.89 7.18
CA ALA A 10 -9.82 -0.15 7.19
C ALA A 10 -10.56 -0.57 8.45
N LYS A 11 -10.94 0.38 9.32
CA LYS A 11 -11.73 0.14 10.54
C LYS A 11 -12.78 -0.93 10.28
N ARG A 12 -12.53 -2.17 10.71
CA ARG A 12 -13.53 -3.21 10.83
C ARG A 12 -13.68 -3.49 12.31
N PRO A 13 -14.90 -3.40 12.85
CA PRO A 13 -15.12 -3.63 14.26
C PRO A 13 -15.04 -5.15 14.52
N ASN A 14 -14.51 -5.53 15.67
CA ASN A 14 -14.73 -6.82 16.35
C ASN A 14 -13.58 -7.85 16.42
N ALA A 15 -12.41 -7.64 15.82
CA ALA A 15 -11.24 -8.51 16.08
C ALA A 15 -9.89 -7.76 16.19
N ASP A 16 -9.88 -6.47 15.87
CA ASP A 16 -8.65 -5.69 15.70
C ASP A 16 -8.38 -4.72 16.87
N GLU A 17 -9.26 -4.58 17.87
CA GLU A 17 -9.13 -3.54 18.91
C GLU A 17 -8.01 -3.82 19.93
N GLU A 18 -7.82 -5.05 20.40
CA GLU A 18 -6.80 -5.40 21.40
C GLU A 18 -5.35 -5.30 20.87
N GLU A 19 -5.12 -5.65 19.58
CA GLU A 19 -3.79 -5.49 18.95
C GLU A 19 -3.54 -4.06 18.43
N LEU A 20 -4.60 -3.25 18.24
CA LEU A 20 -4.47 -1.80 18.01
C LEU A 20 -4.10 -1.05 19.30
N GLU A 21 -4.43 -1.59 20.47
CA GLU A 21 -4.08 -1.02 21.78
C GLU A 21 -2.60 -1.22 22.14
N ASN A 22 -1.93 -2.26 21.63
CA ASN A 22 -0.51 -2.52 21.85
C ASN A 22 0.27 -2.80 20.55
N PRO A 23 0.46 -1.78 19.69
CA PRO A 23 1.23 -1.92 18.46
C PRO A 23 2.70 -2.20 18.76
N LYS A 24 3.30 -3.14 18.01
CA LYS A 24 4.72 -3.47 18.10
C LYS A 24 5.58 -2.39 17.44
N SER A 25 6.82 -2.25 17.89
CA SER A 25 7.82 -1.47 17.14
C SER A 25 8.14 -2.19 15.82
N LEU A 26 8.55 -1.44 14.81
CA LEU A 26 9.04 -2.00 13.56
C LEU A 26 10.29 -2.87 13.82
N ASN A 27 11.17 -2.47 14.74
CA ASN A 27 12.35 -3.23 15.13
C ASN A 27 11.98 -4.62 15.70
N ASP A 28 10.99 -4.71 16.60
CA ASP A 28 10.52 -5.99 17.15
C ASP A 28 9.96 -6.90 16.07
N VAL A 29 9.19 -6.32 15.14
CA VAL A 29 8.61 -7.05 14.03
C VAL A 29 9.69 -7.58 13.08
N LEU A 30 10.75 -6.80 12.80
CA LEU A 30 11.86 -7.23 11.94
C LEU A 30 12.71 -8.32 12.61
N ARG A 31 12.90 -8.28 13.93
CA ARG A 31 13.61 -9.31 14.71
C ARG A 31 12.89 -10.65 14.71
N TYR A 32 11.57 -10.65 14.57
CA TYR A 32 10.77 -11.88 14.54
C TYR A 32 11.07 -12.77 13.31
N ALA A 33 11.73 -12.23 12.27
CA ALA A 33 12.26 -12.95 11.09
C ALA A 33 11.29 -13.97 10.44
N GLY A 34 9.98 -13.75 10.58
CA GLY A 34 8.93 -14.67 10.16
C GLY A 34 7.87 -14.00 9.28
N ALA A 35 7.17 -14.81 8.49
CA ALA A 35 5.98 -14.34 7.79
C ALA A 35 4.84 -14.21 8.81
N GLY A 36 4.07 -13.13 8.73
CA GLY A 36 3.01 -12.87 9.69
C GLY A 36 2.34 -11.54 9.46
N THR A 37 1.28 -11.30 10.22
CA THR A 37 0.56 -10.03 10.24
C THR A 37 0.78 -9.39 11.59
N PHE A 38 1.15 -8.11 11.61
CA PHE A 38 1.49 -7.37 12.81
C PHE A 38 0.86 -5.99 12.78
N TYR A 39 0.50 -5.46 13.94
CA TYR A 39 0.16 -4.06 14.12
C TYR A 39 1.40 -3.29 14.55
N ILE A 40 1.72 -2.21 13.84
CA ILE A 40 2.86 -1.36 14.14
C ILE A 40 2.46 0.10 14.22
N THR A 41 3.27 0.86 14.97
CA THR A 41 3.30 2.32 14.92
C THR A 41 4.61 2.75 14.27
N ALA A 42 4.54 3.54 13.20
CA ALA A 42 5.72 4.01 12.49
C ALA A 42 5.51 5.42 11.94
N THR A 43 6.59 6.15 11.69
CA THR A 43 6.58 7.45 11.03
C THR A 43 6.82 7.28 9.54
N ILE A 44 6.09 8.03 8.71
CA ILE A 44 6.33 8.03 7.26
C ILE A 44 7.54 8.92 6.97
N ALA A 45 8.68 8.31 6.68
CA ALA A 45 9.90 9.03 6.36
C ALA A 45 9.96 9.44 4.88
N ASP A 46 9.39 8.63 3.99
CA ASP A 46 9.38 8.89 2.55
C ASP A 46 8.16 8.23 1.90
N LEU A 47 7.73 8.77 0.77
CA LEU A 47 6.54 8.32 0.05
C LEU A 47 6.65 8.62 -1.45
N HIS A 48 6.41 7.58 -2.24
CA HIS A 48 6.26 7.68 -3.68
C HIS A 48 4.97 7.00 -4.13
N TYR A 49 4.34 7.54 -5.17
CA TYR A 49 3.14 6.95 -5.76
C TYR A 49 3.41 6.49 -7.19
N GLN A 50 2.60 5.54 -7.65
CA GLN A 50 2.49 5.21 -9.06
C GLN A 50 1.05 4.87 -9.40
N VAL A 51 0.52 5.56 -10.41
CA VAL A 51 -0.73 5.18 -11.06
C VAL A 51 -0.44 4.21 -12.19
N TYR A 52 -1.31 3.23 -12.38
CA TYR A 52 -1.22 2.25 -13.46
C TYR A 52 -2.61 1.87 -13.98
N ASP A 53 -2.64 1.47 -15.24
CA ASP A 53 -3.84 0.94 -15.87
C ASP A 53 -4.07 -0.50 -15.44
N SER A 54 -5.33 -0.84 -15.18
CA SER A 54 -5.74 -2.17 -14.74
C SER A 54 -7.00 -2.64 -15.47
N CYS A 55 -7.14 -3.97 -15.57
CA CYS A 55 -8.21 -4.60 -16.30
C CYS A 55 -9.58 -4.19 -15.70
N PRO A 56 -10.50 -3.63 -16.51
CA PRO A 56 -11.82 -3.19 -16.05
C PRO A 56 -12.78 -4.37 -15.83
N LEU A 57 -12.48 -5.55 -16.39
CA LEU A 57 -13.41 -6.66 -16.43
C LEU A 57 -13.62 -7.31 -15.06
N ARG A 58 -14.85 -7.78 -14.87
CA ARG A 58 -15.24 -8.64 -13.76
C ARG A 58 -15.55 -10.02 -14.30
N VAL A 59 -14.79 -11.02 -13.89
CA VAL A 59 -15.07 -12.42 -14.22
C VAL A 59 -15.88 -13.00 -13.08
N ARG A 60 -17.13 -13.40 -13.32
CA ARG A 60 -18.06 -13.92 -12.28
C ARG A 60 -18.21 -12.96 -11.09
N ASN A 61 -18.42 -11.66 -11.37
CA ASN A 61 -18.46 -10.57 -10.38
C ASN A 61 -17.16 -10.33 -9.58
N ILE A 62 -16.08 -11.08 -9.84
CA ILE A 62 -14.78 -10.84 -9.24
C ILE A 62 -13.99 -9.90 -10.14
N PRO A 63 -13.58 -8.71 -9.66
CA PRO A 63 -12.85 -7.76 -10.48
C PRO A 63 -11.43 -8.28 -10.76
N CYS A 64 -11.05 -8.35 -12.04
CA CYS A 64 -9.74 -8.86 -12.46
C CYS A 64 -8.60 -8.03 -11.87
N ARG A 65 -8.70 -6.68 -11.97
CA ARG A 65 -7.75 -5.69 -11.42
C ARG A 65 -6.27 -5.91 -11.76
N ARG A 66 -5.96 -6.82 -12.68
CA ARG A 66 -4.60 -7.09 -13.10
C ARG A 66 -4.04 -5.86 -13.81
N LYS A 67 -2.82 -5.49 -13.48
CA LYS A 67 -2.11 -4.40 -14.14
C LYS A 67 -2.01 -4.72 -15.63
N LEU A 68 -2.38 -3.76 -16.47
CA LEU A 68 -2.31 -3.88 -17.91
C LEU A 68 -0.91 -3.48 -18.41
N PRO A 69 -0.38 -4.17 -19.44
CA PRO A 69 0.78 -3.69 -20.18
C PRO A 69 0.41 -2.49 -21.07
N THR A 70 1.41 -1.89 -21.72
CA THR A 70 1.22 -0.73 -22.62
C THR A 70 0.24 -1.00 -23.77
N ASN A 71 0.14 -2.25 -24.23
CA ASN A 71 -0.81 -2.67 -25.27
C ASN A 71 -2.25 -2.87 -24.74
N LEU A 72 -2.49 -2.58 -23.46
CA LEU A 72 -3.78 -2.68 -22.76
C LEU A 72 -4.45 -4.06 -22.80
N THR A 73 -3.70 -5.11 -23.17
CA THR A 73 -4.21 -6.49 -23.23
C THR A 73 -4.01 -7.18 -21.90
N CYS A 74 -5.09 -7.64 -21.27
CA CYS A 74 -5.00 -8.34 -19.99
C CYS A 74 -4.51 -9.78 -20.21
N ASP A 75 -3.38 -10.12 -19.62
CA ASP A 75 -2.79 -11.47 -19.58
C ASP A 75 -3.63 -12.50 -18.79
N SER A 76 -4.53 -12.06 -17.89
CA SER A 76 -5.40 -12.98 -17.14
C SER A 76 -6.68 -13.34 -17.86
N CYS A 77 -7.28 -12.43 -18.64
CA CYS A 77 -8.56 -12.66 -19.30
C CYS A 77 -8.50 -12.55 -20.83
N GLY A 78 -7.33 -12.24 -21.40
CA GLY A 78 -7.09 -12.16 -22.85
C GLY A 78 -7.72 -10.95 -23.55
N GLN A 79 -8.37 -10.05 -22.81
CA GLN A 79 -9.15 -8.95 -23.39
C GLN A 79 -8.34 -7.65 -23.41
N THR A 80 -8.43 -6.92 -24.52
CA THR A 80 -7.89 -5.57 -24.64
C THR A 80 -8.86 -4.56 -24.07
N ALA A 81 -8.40 -3.75 -23.12
CA ALA A 81 -9.22 -2.73 -22.48
C ALA A 81 -9.19 -1.42 -23.26
N GLU A 82 -10.31 -1.03 -23.86
CA GLU A 82 -10.44 0.30 -24.49
C GLU A 82 -10.46 1.43 -23.44
N LYS A 83 -11.06 1.14 -22.27
CA LYS A 83 -11.15 2.08 -21.14
C LYS A 83 -10.61 1.39 -19.87
N PRO A 84 -9.30 1.45 -19.62
CA PRO A 84 -8.70 0.84 -18.45
C PRO A 84 -9.14 1.55 -17.17
N VAL A 85 -9.16 0.80 -16.05
CA VAL A 85 -9.38 1.39 -14.73
C VAL A 85 -8.05 1.84 -14.17
N LYS A 86 -7.97 3.11 -13.73
CA LYS A 86 -6.81 3.61 -12.99
C LYS A 86 -6.76 2.99 -11.61
N ASN A 87 -5.60 2.47 -11.25
CA ASN A 87 -5.28 2.03 -9.90
C ASN A 87 -4.01 2.73 -9.43
N ILE A 88 -3.84 2.84 -8.13
CA ILE A 88 -2.67 3.46 -7.51
C ILE A 88 -2.00 2.48 -6.56
N TYR A 89 -0.69 2.58 -6.45
CA TYR A 89 0.01 2.05 -5.28
C TYR A 89 0.97 3.10 -4.73
N LEU A 90 1.22 3.04 -3.43
CA LEU A 90 2.20 3.87 -2.75
C LEU A 90 3.35 3.00 -2.27
N LYS A 91 4.58 3.42 -2.52
CA LYS A 91 5.78 2.92 -1.84
C LYS A 91 6.10 3.89 -0.72
N VAL A 92 6.08 3.39 0.52
CA VAL A 92 6.38 4.20 1.70
C VAL A 92 7.63 3.68 2.38
N VAL A 93 8.42 4.58 2.96
CA VAL A 93 9.46 4.24 3.93
C VAL A 93 8.89 4.53 5.30
N LEU A 94 8.82 3.49 6.11
CA LEU A 94 8.41 3.55 7.50
C LEU A 94 9.66 3.63 8.35
N GLN A 95 9.67 4.56 9.29
CA GLN A 95 10.71 4.70 10.31
C GLN A 95 10.12 4.25 11.65
N ASP A 96 10.87 3.46 12.39
CA ASP A 96 10.50 3.04 13.73
C ASP A 96 10.34 4.27 14.66
N ARG A 97 9.41 4.18 15.62
CA ARG A 97 9.14 5.28 16.55
C ARG A 97 10.25 5.48 17.59
N ASP A 98 10.94 4.40 17.95
CA ASP A 98 11.92 4.34 19.04
C ASP A 98 13.37 4.35 18.49
N ASP A 99 13.56 4.01 17.21
CA ASP A 99 14.86 3.98 16.54
C ASP A 99 14.80 4.58 15.12
N SER A 100 15.27 5.81 14.96
CA SER A 100 15.26 6.53 13.68
C SER A 100 16.12 5.89 12.58
N THR A 101 17.04 4.99 12.94
CA THR A 101 17.87 4.25 11.98
C THR A 101 17.17 3.00 11.45
N CYS A 102 16.18 2.48 12.19
CA CYS A 102 15.37 1.35 11.78
C CYS A 102 14.30 1.83 10.78
N THR A 103 14.54 1.54 9.51
CA THR A 103 13.59 1.88 8.44
C THR A 103 13.21 0.65 7.61
N GLN A 104 12.00 0.67 7.07
CA GLN A 104 11.50 -0.41 6.25
C GLN A 104 10.57 0.09 5.16
N ARG A 105 10.80 -0.38 3.93
CA ARG A 105 9.95 -0.11 2.79
C ARG A 105 8.68 -0.95 2.86
N ALA A 106 7.56 -0.34 2.49
CA ALA A 106 6.25 -0.98 2.43
C ALA A 106 5.49 -0.54 1.16
N THR A 107 4.53 -1.35 0.70
CA THR A 107 3.68 -1.01 -0.44
C THR A 107 2.20 -1.05 -0.08
N ILE A 108 1.51 0.06 -0.31
CA ILE A 108 0.08 0.25 -0.07
C ILE A 108 -0.65 0.17 -1.41
N PHE A 109 -1.64 -0.71 -1.55
CA PHE A 109 -2.31 -0.95 -2.83
C PHE A 109 -3.74 -0.39 -2.89
N SER A 110 -4.07 0.22 -4.02
CA SER A 110 -5.42 0.56 -4.49
C SER A 110 -6.30 1.17 -3.40
N ALA A 111 -7.40 0.50 -3.02
CA ALA A 111 -8.39 1.04 -2.07
C ALA A 111 -7.78 1.48 -0.73
N VAL A 112 -6.71 0.80 -0.27
CA VAL A 112 -6.02 1.16 0.97
C VAL A 112 -5.17 2.42 0.77
N ALA A 113 -4.53 2.56 -0.39
CA ALA A 113 -3.81 3.78 -0.74
C ALA A 113 -4.78 4.95 -0.83
N GLU A 114 -5.88 4.79 -1.57
CA GLU A 114 -6.92 5.84 -1.70
C GLU A 114 -7.46 6.28 -0.33
N ALA A 115 -7.73 5.33 0.57
CA ALA A 115 -8.17 5.64 1.93
C ALA A 115 -7.11 6.38 2.76
N PHE A 116 -5.83 6.07 2.54
CA PHE A 116 -4.72 6.69 3.27
C PHE A 116 -4.47 8.15 2.87
N HIS A 117 -4.43 8.44 1.56
CA HIS A 117 -4.14 9.79 1.10
C HIS A 117 -5.41 10.64 0.90
N GLY A 118 -6.55 10.00 0.60
CA GLY A 118 -7.86 10.63 0.49
C GLY A 118 -8.29 10.98 -0.93
N LEU A 119 -7.58 10.50 -1.96
CA LEU A 119 -7.92 10.72 -3.37
C LEU A 119 -8.11 9.38 -4.09
N LYS A 120 -8.94 9.35 -5.13
CA LYS A 120 -9.06 8.23 -6.05
C LYS A 120 -7.87 8.17 -6.99
N ALA A 121 -7.57 6.96 -7.49
CA ALA A 121 -6.48 6.78 -8.44
C ALA A 121 -6.66 7.62 -9.72
N ILE A 122 -7.90 7.85 -10.16
CA ILE A 122 -8.20 8.71 -11.30
C ILE A 122 -7.93 10.19 -10.99
N GLU A 123 -8.27 10.66 -9.79
CA GLU A 123 -8.01 12.03 -9.36
C GLU A 123 -6.49 12.28 -9.27
N VAL A 124 -5.73 11.32 -8.76
CA VAL A 124 -4.26 11.39 -8.76
C VAL A 124 -3.69 11.41 -10.18
N HIS A 125 -4.31 10.72 -11.14
CA HIS A 125 -3.85 10.71 -12.52
C HIS A 125 -4.06 12.05 -13.24
N GLU A 126 -5.15 12.74 -12.91
CA GLU A 126 -5.59 13.97 -13.57
C GLU A 126 -5.11 15.25 -12.86
N MET A 127 -4.60 15.12 -11.63
CA MET A 127 -4.14 16.26 -10.83
C MET A 127 -2.82 16.84 -11.35
N ASP A 128 -2.69 18.16 -11.23
CA ASP A 128 -1.46 18.89 -11.48
C ASP A 128 -0.30 18.39 -10.58
N GLU A 129 0.90 18.27 -11.16
CA GLU A 129 2.07 17.67 -10.52
C GLU A 129 2.51 18.44 -9.26
N GLN A 130 2.46 19.78 -9.26
CA GLN A 130 2.86 20.57 -8.09
C GLN A 130 1.88 20.40 -6.93
N LYS A 131 0.57 20.40 -7.24
CA LYS A 131 -0.46 20.12 -6.22
C LYS A 131 -0.32 18.72 -5.65
N LEU A 132 -0.01 17.75 -6.52
CA LEU A 132 0.14 16.37 -6.11
C LEU A 132 1.39 16.14 -5.26
N TYR A 133 2.50 16.82 -5.60
CA TYR A 133 3.71 16.84 -4.77
C TYR A 133 3.40 17.38 -3.37
N GLY A 134 2.79 18.56 -3.26
CA GLY A 134 2.42 19.13 -1.96
C GLY A 134 1.45 18.26 -1.15
N HIS A 135 0.51 17.58 -1.83
CA HIS A 135 -0.42 16.65 -1.18
C HIS A 135 0.30 15.47 -0.50
N PHE A 136 1.29 14.88 -1.17
CA PHE A 136 2.05 13.75 -0.66
C PHE A 136 3.14 14.16 0.34
N GLU A 137 3.79 15.32 0.13
CA GLU A 137 4.74 15.89 1.08
C GLU A 137 4.09 16.15 2.44
N ALA A 138 2.83 16.62 2.45
CA ALA A 138 2.05 16.80 3.68
C ALA A 138 1.73 15.49 4.44
N LYS A 139 2.07 14.31 3.89
CA LYS A 139 1.94 13.02 4.57
C LYS A 139 3.24 12.57 5.25
N LEU A 140 4.38 13.17 4.90
CA LEU A 140 5.67 12.86 5.50
C LEU A 140 5.73 13.33 6.97
N GLY A 141 6.56 12.68 7.78
CA GLY A 141 6.72 12.96 9.21
C GLY A 141 5.52 12.58 10.08
N LYS A 142 4.43 12.06 9.50
CA LYS A 142 3.25 11.64 10.26
C LYS A 142 3.43 10.22 10.81
N THR A 143 3.09 10.06 12.08
CA THR A 143 2.96 8.76 12.72
C THR A 143 1.67 8.07 12.26
N VAL A 144 1.77 6.79 11.92
CA VAL A 144 0.66 5.95 11.48
C VAL A 144 0.63 4.64 12.25
N ASN A 145 -0.58 4.18 12.57
CA ASN A 145 -0.81 2.82 13.03
C ASN A 145 -1.27 1.97 11.84
N ALA A 146 -0.60 0.84 11.62
CA ALA A 146 -0.85 0.04 10.43
C ALA A 146 -0.71 -1.47 10.68
N LYS A 147 -1.44 -2.24 9.89
CA LYS A 147 -1.44 -3.71 9.88
C LYS A 147 -0.51 -4.21 8.78
N VAL A 148 0.73 -4.48 9.13
CA VAL A 148 1.73 -4.92 8.16
C VAL A 148 1.68 -6.42 7.99
N THR A 149 1.71 -6.89 6.73
CA THR A 149 1.87 -8.31 6.45
C THR A 149 3.27 -8.54 5.89
N ILE A 150 4.09 -9.22 6.66
CA ILE A 150 5.42 -9.65 6.24
C ILE A 150 5.26 -10.99 5.53
N LYS A 151 5.80 -11.06 4.32
CA LYS A 151 6.01 -12.34 3.65
C LYS A 151 7.52 -12.54 3.54
N VAL A 152 7.98 -13.70 3.97
CA VAL A 152 9.34 -14.13 3.65
C VAL A 152 9.30 -14.52 2.18
N ASN A 153 9.87 -13.68 1.31
CA ASN A 153 10.11 -14.10 -0.06
C ASN A 153 11.09 -15.28 0.04
N GLY A 154 10.62 -16.49 -0.29
CA GLY A 154 11.50 -17.65 -0.40
C GLY A 154 12.61 -17.32 -1.38
N PHE A 155 13.85 -17.42 -0.93
CA PHE A 155 14.99 -17.51 -1.83
C PHE A 155 14.77 -18.78 -2.66
N VAL A 156 14.60 -18.60 -3.97
CA VAL A 156 15.00 -19.60 -4.97
C VAL A 156 16.24 -19.04 -5.63
#